data_AF-A0A329T1M2-F1
#
_entry.id   AF-A0A329T1M2-F1
#
_cell.length_a   1.000
_cell.length_b   1.000
_cell.length_c   1.000
_cell.angle_alpha   90.00
_cell.angle_beta   90.00
_cell.angle_gamma   90.00
#
_symmetry.space_group_name_H-M   'P 1'
#
loop_
_entity.id
_entity.type
_entity.pdbx_description
1 polymer ?
#
loop_
_entity_poly.entity_id
_entity_poly.type
_entity_poly.pdbx_seq_one_letter_code
_entity_poly.pdbx_strand_id
1 'polypeptide(L)'
;MKDSQHVPDIWRDSLVRYLGYANELGESFRPIVPRLVVPSYFVAFGYVLGDTFDKATKAHATAVDQQVSSRKRNALVADAIIDTLAWQTMASVVIPGFTINRVVAMSSFVVQRAAKNSPVVRRWTPTAIGVGVIPLIIHPIDSFVDLAMDKTVRKWSKTFIGK
;
A
#
# COMPACT_ATOMS: atom_id res chain seq x y z
N MET A 1 -0.61 -4.86 32.54
CA MET A 1 -1.29 -4.64 31.25
C MET A 1 -1.00 -5.83 30.38
N LYS A 2 -2.00 -6.47 29.77
CA LYS A 2 -1.82 -7.70 28.99
C LYS A 2 -0.88 -7.44 27.81
N ASP A 3 0.33 -7.99 27.87
CA ASP A 3 1.13 -8.27 26.69
C ASP A 3 0.38 -9.32 25.87
N SER A 4 -0.55 -8.85 25.05
CA SER A 4 -1.11 -9.63 23.95
C SER A 4 0.09 -10.03 23.09
N GLN A 5 0.38 -11.33 22.99
CA GLN A 5 1.47 -11.80 22.14
C GLN A 5 1.22 -11.32 20.70
N HIS A 6 1.90 -10.23 20.31
CA HIS A 6 1.88 -9.73 18.95
C HIS A 6 2.61 -10.75 18.10
N VAL A 7 1.86 -11.63 17.44
CA VAL A 7 2.42 -12.57 16.48
C VAL A 7 2.95 -11.72 15.32
N PRO A 8 4.27 -11.70 15.07
CA PRO A 8 4.84 -10.83 14.06
C PRO A 8 4.21 -11.10 12.69
N ASP A 9 3.70 -10.06 12.05
CA ASP A 9 3.12 -10.15 10.72
C ASP A 9 4.21 -9.89 9.68
N ILE A 10 4.62 -10.93 8.95
CA ILE A 10 5.70 -10.82 7.95
C ILE A 10 5.43 -9.72 6.91
N TRP A 11 4.18 -9.47 6.55
CA TRP A 11 3.85 -8.48 5.53
C TRP A 11 3.97 -7.05 6.05
N ARG A 12 3.76 -6.83 7.35
CA ARG A 12 3.69 -5.49 7.96
C ARG A 12 4.92 -5.15 8.80
N ASP A 13 5.45 -6.12 9.53
CA ASP A 13 6.51 -5.92 10.53
C ASP A 13 7.91 -6.22 9.98
N SER A 14 8.02 -6.78 8.77
CA SER A 14 9.30 -7.13 8.15
C SER A 14 9.68 -6.21 6.99
N LEU A 15 10.90 -6.40 6.47
CA LEU A 15 11.39 -5.70 5.28
C LEU A 15 10.55 -5.97 4.02
N VAL A 16 9.74 -7.03 4.01
CA VAL A 16 8.81 -7.34 2.91
C VAL A 16 7.83 -6.20 2.67
N ARG A 17 7.47 -5.43 3.70
CA ARG A 17 6.61 -4.24 3.58
C ARG A 17 7.11 -3.25 2.53
N TYR A 18 8.43 -3.11 2.38
CA TYR A 18 9.02 -2.18 1.42
C TYR A 18 8.74 -2.53 -0.04
N LEU A 19 8.38 -3.80 -0.33
CA LEU A 19 7.92 -4.17 -1.66
C LEU A 19 6.61 -3.47 -2.04
N GLY A 20 5.74 -3.20 -1.05
CA GLY A 20 4.53 -2.42 -1.24
C GLY A 20 4.78 -0.97 -1.66
N TYR A 21 5.97 -0.43 -1.37
CA TYR A 21 6.37 0.95 -1.74
C TYR A 21 7.21 1.01 -3.02
N ALA A 22 7.28 -0.08 -3.78
CA ALA A 22 8.10 -0.14 -4.99
C ALA A 22 7.61 0.85 -6.05
N ASN A 23 6.29 1.05 -6.20
CA ASN A 23 5.73 1.96 -7.20
C ASN A 23 6.11 3.43 -6.94
N GLU A 24 6.25 3.86 -5.70
CA GLU A 24 6.68 5.21 -5.32
C GLU A 24 8.14 5.45 -5.72
N LEU A 25 8.99 4.45 -5.56
CA LEU A 25 10.35 4.51 -6.12
C LEU A 25 10.28 4.62 -7.65
N GLY A 26 9.47 3.81 -8.32
CA GLY A 26 9.27 3.94 -9.78
C GLY A 26 8.82 5.34 -10.21
N GLU A 27 7.82 5.91 -9.54
CA GLU A 27 7.29 7.26 -9.79
C GLU A 27 8.34 8.35 -9.53
N SER A 28 9.14 8.20 -8.47
CA SER A 28 10.25 9.11 -8.15
C SER A 28 11.30 9.16 -9.27
N PHE A 29 11.59 8.03 -9.89
CA PHE A 29 12.58 7.91 -10.95
C PHE A 29 12.02 8.18 -12.36
N ARG A 30 10.74 8.53 -12.51
CA ARG A 30 10.11 8.85 -13.80
C ARG A 30 10.92 9.84 -14.68
N PRO A 31 11.55 10.91 -14.15
CA PRO A 31 12.36 11.83 -14.94
C PRO A 31 13.66 11.23 -15.51
N ILE A 32 14.16 10.13 -14.92
CA ILE A 32 15.47 9.55 -15.24
C ILE A 32 15.32 8.20 -15.94
N VAL A 33 14.46 7.32 -15.42
CA VAL A 33 14.26 5.95 -15.92
C VAL A 33 12.77 5.60 -15.96
N PRO A 34 11.98 6.23 -16.85
CA PRO A 34 10.51 6.07 -16.89
C PRO A 34 10.06 4.62 -17.16
N ARG A 35 10.91 3.82 -17.83
CA ARG A 35 10.68 2.40 -18.10
C ARG A 35 10.59 1.50 -16.86
N LEU A 36 11.04 1.96 -15.69
CA LEU A 36 10.93 1.20 -14.43
C LEU A 36 9.62 1.43 -13.69
N VAL A 37 8.81 2.41 -14.09
CA VAL A 37 7.52 2.70 -13.44
C VAL A 37 6.62 1.47 -13.50
N VAL A 38 6.36 0.92 -14.69
CA VAL A 38 5.44 -0.22 -14.84
C VAL A 38 5.93 -1.47 -14.08
N PRO A 39 7.19 -1.92 -14.21
CA PRO A 39 7.73 -3.00 -13.39
C PRO A 39 7.58 -2.79 -11.87
N SER A 40 7.72 -1.55 -11.40
CA SER A 40 7.61 -1.25 -9.97
C SER A 40 6.18 -1.43 -9.43
N TYR A 41 5.16 -1.15 -10.24
CA TYR A 41 3.77 -1.47 -9.89
C TYR A 41 3.53 -2.99 -9.84
N PHE A 42 4.15 -3.78 -10.71
CA PHE A 42 4.04 -5.24 -10.62
C PHE A 42 4.62 -5.80 -9.32
N VAL A 43 5.75 -5.25 -8.84
CA VAL A 43 6.33 -5.62 -7.55
C VAL A 43 5.37 -5.28 -6.41
N ALA A 44 4.84 -4.06 -6.40
CA ALA A 44 3.90 -3.61 -5.37
C ALA A 44 2.61 -4.44 -5.35
N PHE A 45 1.99 -4.68 -6.51
CA PHE A 45 0.81 -5.54 -6.62
C PHE A 45 1.12 -7.00 -6.25
N GLY A 46 2.31 -7.52 -6.55
CA GLY A 46 2.74 -8.83 -6.09
C GLY A 46 2.75 -8.94 -4.56
N TYR A 47 3.24 -7.90 -3.88
CA TYR A 47 3.17 -7.80 -2.42
C TYR A 47 1.71 -7.74 -1.91
N VAL A 48 0.84 -6.92 -2.51
CA VAL A 48 -0.58 -6.83 -2.15
C VAL A 48 -1.29 -8.18 -2.26
N LEU A 49 -1.05 -8.90 -3.36
CA LEU A 49 -1.64 -10.22 -3.59
C LEU A 49 -1.09 -11.26 -2.61
N GLY A 50 0.21 -11.17 -2.28
CA GLY A 50 0.85 -12.03 -1.29
C GLY A 50 0.25 -11.89 0.10
N ASP A 51 0.13 -10.66 0.62
CA ASP A 51 -0.51 -10.40 1.92
C ASP A 51 -1.98 -10.86 1.92
N THR A 52 -2.71 -10.56 0.85
CA THR A 52 -4.11 -11.02 0.70
C THR A 52 -4.23 -12.53 0.79
N PHE A 53 -3.36 -13.27 0.11
CA PHE A 53 -3.37 -14.73 0.12
C PHE A 53 -3.05 -15.28 1.51
N ASP A 54 -2.05 -14.72 2.20
CA ASP A 54 -1.71 -15.10 3.58
C ASP A 54 -2.88 -14.83 4.54
N LYS A 55 -3.55 -13.67 4.46
CA LYS A 55 -4.72 -13.36 5.30
C LYS A 55 -5.91 -14.26 4.99
N ALA A 56 -6.16 -14.56 3.71
CA ALA A 56 -7.23 -15.46 3.30
C ALA A 56 -7.01 -16.90 3.83
N THR A 57 -5.79 -17.41 3.72
CA THR A 57 -5.45 -18.76 4.21
C THR A 57 -5.53 -18.86 5.73
N LYS A 58 -5.05 -17.85 6.46
CA LYS A 58 -5.20 -17.75 7.92
C LYS A 58 -6.67 -17.66 8.36
N ALA A 59 -7.49 -16.87 7.67
CA ALA A 59 -8.92 -16.78 7.93
C ALA A 59 -9.63 -18.13 7.69
N HIS A 60 -9.26 -18.84 6.62
CA HIS A 60 -9.80 -20.18 6.34
C HIS A 60 -9.41 -21.18 7.42
N ALA A 61 -8.12 -21.26 7.79
CA ALA A 61 -7.63 -22.17 8.81
C ALA A 61 -8.32 -21.94 10.17
N THR A 62 -8.46 -20.67 10.57
CA THR A 62 -9.15 -20.28 11.81
C THR A 62 -10.64 -20.68 11.78
N ALA A 63 -11.30 -20.49 10.64
CA ALA A 63 -12.70 -20.89 10.47
C ALA A 63 -12.90 -22.41 10.52
N VAL A 64 -11.94 -23.19 9.99
CA VAL A 64 -11.96 -24.66 10.09
C VAL A 64 -11.76 -25.11 11.54
N ASP A 65 -10.79 -24.53 12.25
CA ASP A 65 -10.50 -24.83 13.65
C ASP A 65 -11.70 -24.56 14.56
N GLN A 66 -12.40 -23.44 14.33
CA GLN A 66 -13.63 -23.08 15.05
C GLN A 66 -14.88 -23.87 14.62
N GLN A 67 -14.74 -24.83 13.69
CA GLN A 67 -15.84 -25.66 13.18
C GLN A 67 -17.06 -24.85 12.70
N VAL A 68 -16.84 -23.64 12.14
CA VAL A 68 -17.97 -22.83 11.66
C VAL A 68 -18.59 -23.43 10.41
N SER A 69 -19.88 -23.14 10.17
CA SER A 69 -20.58 -23.62 8.98
C SER A 69 -19.87 -23.18 7.68
N SER A 70 -19.97 -23.99 6.63
CA SER A 70 -19.34 -23.69 5.33
C SER A 70 -19.69 -22.31 4.78
N ARG A 71 -20.95 -21.87 4.98
CA ARG A 71 -21.40 -20.53 4.58
C ARG A 71 -20.67 -19.43 5.35
N LYS A 72 -20.56 -19.56 6.68
CA LYS A 72 -19.88 -18.57 7.53
C LYS A 72 -18.38 -18.53 7.26
N ARG A 73 -17.75 -19.68 7.05
CA ARG A 73 -16.35 -19.79 6.63
C ARG A 73 -16.08 -19.02 5.33
N ASN A 74 -16.89 -19.26 4.29
CA ASN A 74 -16.71 -18.56 3.01
C ASN A 74 -16.89 -17.04 3.17
N ALA A 75 -17.82 -16.60 4.01
CA ALA A 75 -18.00 -15.18 4.32
C ALA A 75 -16.78 -14.57 5.03
N LEU A 76 -16.20 -15.27 6.02
CA LEU A 76 -15.00 -14.81 6.74
C LEU A 76 -13.76 -14.72 5.84
N VAL A 77 -13.58 -15.70 4.95
CA VAL A 77 -12.48 -15.68 3.98
C VAL A 77 -12.68 -14.56 2.96
N ALA A 78 -13.89 -14.40 2.43
CA ALA A 78 -14.20 -13.33 1.50
C ALA A 78 -13.99 -11.94 2.14
N ASP A 79 -14.39 -11.79 3.41
CA ASP A 79 -14.15 -10.57 4.18
C ASP A 79 -12.67 -10.27 4.35
N ALA A 80 -11.87 -11.25 4.76
CA ALA A 80 -10.43 -11.09 4.89
C ALA A 80 -9.76 -10.69 3.57
N ILE A 81 -10.22 -11.27 2.45
CA ILE A 81 -9.74 -10.91 1.10
C ILE A 81 -10.11 -9.46 0.78
N ILE A 82 -11.36 -9.07 0.96
CA ILE A 82 -11.86 -7.73 0.62
C ILE A 82 -11.18 -6.67 1.49
N ASP A 83 -11.11 -6.88 2.80
CA ASP A 83 -10.44 -5.95 3.72
C ASP A 83 -8.97 -5.80 3.35
N THR A 84 -8.24 -6.92 3.19
CA THR A 84 -6.80 -6.87 2.90
C THR A 84 -6.51 -6.25 1.53
N LEU A 85 -7.23 -6.64 0.48
CA LEU A 85 -7.04 -6.07 -0.87
C LEU A 85 -7.34 -4.57 -0.89
N ALA A 86 -8.47 -4.16 -0.30
CA ALA A 86 -8.87 -2.76 -0.29
C ALA A 86 -7.85 -1.93 0.48
N TRP A 87 -7.45 -2.40 1.66
CA TRP A 87 -6.47 -1.71 2.50
C TRP A 87 -5.13 -1.60 1.79
N GLN A 88 -4.56 -2.73 1.37
CA GLN A 88 -3.22 -2.77 0.80
C GLN A 88 -3.13 -2.02 -0.53
N THR A 89 -4.15 -2.13 -1.38
CA THR A 89 -4.17 -1.38 -2.65
C THR A 89 -4.20 0.12 -2.40
N MET A 90 -4.97 0.59 -1.41
CA MET A 90 -5.08 2.02 -1.10
C MET A 90 -3.86 2.56 -0.37
N ALA A 91 -3.40 1.87 0.67
CA ALA A 91 -2.32 2.29 1.55
C ALA A 91 -0.94 2.15 0.90
N SER A 92 -0.73 1.13 0.06
CA SER A 92 0.58 0.87 -0.55
C SER A 92 0.68 1.38 -2.00
N VAL A 93 -0.37 1.25 -2.80
CA VAL A 93 -0.24 1.48 -4.26
C VAL A 93 -0.86 2.81 -4.70
N VAL A 94 -2.15 3.01 -4.44
CA VAL A 94 -2.92 4.07 -5.09
C VAL A 94 -2.60 5.45 -4.51
N ILE A 95 -2.79 5.65 -3.19
CA ILE A 95 -2.64 6.97 -2.59
C ILE A 95 -1.17 7.42 -2.58
N PRO A 96 -0.19 6.60 -2.14
CA PRO A 96 1.21 7.01 -2.17
C PRO A 96 1.73 7.20 -3.59
N GLY A 97 1.44 6.26 -4.50
CA GLY A 97 1.89 6.32 -5.90
C GLY A 97 1.41 7.58 -6.61
N PHE A 98 0.12 7.93 -6.42
CA PHE A 98 -0.42 9.19 -6.94
C PHE A 98 0.25 10.41 -6.31
N THR A 99 0.43 10.41 -4.98
CA THR A 99 1.07 11.52 -4.25
C THR A 99 2.47 11.79 -4.78
N ILE A 100 3.31 10.75 -4.88
CA ILE A 100 4.69 10.88 -5.37
C ILE A 100 4.71 11.29 -6.84
N ASN A 101 3.82 10.76 -7.68
CA ASN A 101 3.70 11.21 -9.06
C ASN A 101 3.45 12.72 -9.16
N ARG A 102 2.53 13.26 -8.32
CA ARG A 102 2.23 14.70 -8.29
C ARG A 102 3.41 15.52 -7.78
N VAL A 103 4.07 15.07 -6.71
CA VAL A 103 5.28 15.72 -6.17
C VAL A 103 6.37 15.82 -7.23
N VAL A 104 6.66 14.73 -7.94
CA VAL A 104 7.69 14.69 -8.98
C VAL A 104 7.30 15.54 -10.19
N ALA A 105 6.03 15.49 -10.60
CA ALA A 105 5.52 16.29 -11.72
C ALA A 105 5.60 17.80 -11.43
N MET A 106 5.14 18.22 -10.24
CA MET A 106 5.23 19.63 -9.80
C MET A 106 6.69 20.08 -9.64
N SER A 107 7.53 19.25 -9.03
CA SER A 107 8.96 19.53 -8.89
C SER A 107 9.64 19.68 -10.24
N SER A 108 9.34 18.78 -11.19
CA SER A 108 9.85 18.87 -12.56
C SER A 108 9.40 20.17 -13.24
N PHE A 109 8.12 20.53 -13.10
CA PHE A 109 7.56 21.75 -13.68
C PHE A 109 8.22 23.02 -13.14
N VAL A 110 8.47 23.09 -11.82
CA VAL A 110 9.12 24.23 -11.17
C VAL A 110 10.60 24.30 -11.56
N VAL A 111 11.34 23.20 -11.44
CA VAL A 111 12.78 23.16 -11.71
C VAL A 111 13.08 23.44 -13.19
N GLN A 112 12.25 22.96 -14.12
CA GLN A 112 12.40 23.29 -15.55
C GLN A 112 12.25 24.79 -15.84
N ARG A 113 11.49 25.54 -15.02
CA ARG A 113 11.33 26.99 -15.17
C ARG A 113 12.40 27.78 -14.43
N ALA A 114 12.76 27.37 -13.22
CA ALA A 114 13.67 28.11 -12.35
C ALA A 114 15.15 27.85 -12.67
N ALA A 115 15.52 26.60 -12.99
CA ALA A 115 16.91 26.17 -13.16
C ALA A 115 17.24 25.87 -14.62
N LYS A 116 16.87 26.76 -15.55
CA LYS A 116 17.05 26.56 -17.00
C LYS A 116 18.51 26.26 -17.39
N ASN A 117 19.45 26.88 -16.69
CA ASN A 117 20.87 26.84 -17.02
C ASN A 117 21.60 25.62 -16.43
N SER A 118 20.94 24.77 -15.63
CA SER A 118 21.56 23.60 -15.03
C SER A 118 20.81 22.30 -15.40
N PRO A 119 21.28 21.59 -16.45
CA PRO A 119 20.72 20.30 -16.85
C PRO A 119 20.77 19.24 -15.73
N VAL A 120 21.80 19.28 -14.88
CA VAL A 120 21.97 18.36 -13.75
C VAL A 120 20.84 18.54 -12.73
N VAL A 121 20.55 19.79 -12.35
CA VAL A 121 19.47 20.12 -11.40
C VAL A 121 18.12 19.71 -11.99
N ARG A 122 17.87 20.00 -13.27
CA ARG A 122 16.63 19.60 -13.96
C ARG A 122 16.41 18.09 -14.00
N ARG A 123 17.49 17.31 -14.07
CA ARG A 123 17.44 15.86 -14.15
C ARG A 123 17.27 15.18 -12.79
N TRP A 124 18.02 15.62 -11.77
CA TRP A 124 18.12 14.89 -10.51
C TRP A 124 17.24 15.45 -9.39
N THR A 125 16.95 16.75 -9.39
CA THR A 125 16.20 17.39 -8.30
C THR A 125 14.79 16.83 -8.14
N PRO A 126 13.97 16.64 -9.20
CA PRO A 126 12.62 16.10 -9.03
C PRO A 126 12.62 14.68 -8.45
N THR A 127 13.59 13.85 -8.84
CA THR A 127 13.77 12.50 -8.29
C THR A 127 14.24 12.53 -6.83
N ALA A 128 15.20 13.39 -6.49
CA ALA A 128 15.66 13.55 -5.11
C ALA A 128 14.54 14.00 -4.17
N ILE A 129 13.68 14.92 -4.62
CA ILE A 129 12.50 15.36 -3.88
C ILE A 129 11.52 14.19 -3.73
N GLY A 130 11.20 13.47 -4.82
CA GLY A 130 10.30 12.31 -4.77
C GLY A 130 10.73 11.27 -3.74
N VAL A 131 12.01 10.84 -3.79
CA VAL A 131 12.56 9.86 -2.85
C VAL A 131 12.55 10.38 -1.41
N GLY A 132 12.90 11.67 -1.21
CA GLY A 132 12.91 12.28 0.12
C GLY A 132 11.53 12.43 0.76
N VAL A 133 10.45 12.46 -0.04
CA VAL A 133 9.08 12.58 0.46
C VAL A 133 8.51 11.23 0.93
N ILE A 134 8.99 10.09 0.40
CA ILE A 134 8.46 8.76 0.71
C ILE A 134 8.37 8.50 2.24
N PRO A 135 9.43 8.70 3.06
CA PRO A 135 9.36 8.43 4.50
C PRO A 135 8.32 9.29 5.25
N LEU A 136 7.97 10.46 4.70
CA LEU A 136 7.08 11.42 5.35
C LEU A 136 5.60 11.11 5.13
N ILE A 137 5.25 10.43 4.03
CA ILE A 137 3.85 10.22 3.64
C ILE A 137 3.27 8.89 4.13
N ILE A 138 4.10 7.90 4.46
CA ILE A 138 3.66 6.53 4.78
C ILE A 138 2.70 6.50 5.98
N HIS A 139 3.15 6.94 7.16
CA HIS A 139 2.33 6.84 8.38
C HIS A 139 1.02 7.65 8.34
N PRO A 140 1.01 8.89 7.79
CA PRO A 140 -0.24 9.62 7.59
C PRO A 140 -1.22 8.92 6.65
N ILE A 141 -0.72 8.33 5.55
CA ILE A 141 -1.57 7.61 4.58
C ILE A 141 -2.15 6.35 5.21
N ASP A 142 -1.35 5.54 5.88
CA ASP A 142 -1.81 4.32 6.56
C ASP A 142 -2.94 4.65 7.54
N SER A 143 -2.74 5.66 8.39
CA SER A 143 -3.74 6.13 9.36
C SER A 143 -5.01 6.64 8.70
N PHE A 144 -4.89 7.32 7.57
CA PHE A 144 -6.03 7.81 6.79
C PHE A 144 -6.83 6.66 6.17
N VAL A 145 -6.15 5.67 5.58
CA VAL A 145 -6.79 4.50 4.97
C VAL A 145 -7.50 3.68 6.02
N ASP A 146 -6.88 3.47 7.18
CA ASP A 146 -7.53 2.79 8.31
C ASP A 146 -8.82 3.50 8.73
N LEU A 147 -8.77 4.82 8.94
CA LEU A 147 -9.95 5.60 9.30
C LEU A 147 -11.05 5.52 8.23
N ALA A 148 -10.66 5.54 6.95
CA ALA A 148 -11.60 5.44 5.84
C ALA A 148 -12.28 4.07 5.81
N MET A 149 -11.51 2.99 5.99
CA MET A 149 -12.01 1.62 5.98
C MET A 149 -12.88 1.29 7.18
N ASP A 150 -12.51 1.78 8.37
CA ASP A 150 -13.32 1.62 9.59
C ASP A 150 -14.71 2.23 9.42
N LYS A 151 -14.80 3.37 8.72
CA LYS A 151 -16.08 4.05 8.46
C LYS A 151 -16.87 3.41 7.32
N THR A 152 -16.24 2.62 6.45
CA THR A 152 -16.84 2.10 5.21
C THR A 152 -16.85 0.57 5.17
N VAL A 153 -15.79 -0.04 4.63
CA VAL A 153 -15.67 -1.48 4.32
C VAL A 153 -15.92 -2.34 5.55
N ARG A 154 -15.26 -2.04 6.67
CA ARG A 154 -15.37 -2.84 7.90
C ARG A 154 -16.74 -2.72 8.56
N LYS A 155 -17.38 -1.55 8.45
CA LYS A 155 -18.75 -1.32 8.93
C LYS A 155 -19.77 -2.11 8.09
N TRP A 156 -19.61 -2.07 6.78
CA TRP A 156 -20.45 -2.81 5.84
C TRP A 156 -20.32 -4.32 6.04
N SER A 157 -19.09 -4.83 6.12
CA SER A 157 -18.78 -6.25 6.37
C SER A 157 -19.45 -6.79 7.63
N LYS A 158 -19.29 -6.11 8.78
CA LYS A 158 -19.91 -6.51 10.05
C LYS A 158 -21.42 -6.66 9.94
N THR A 159 -22.06 -5.81 9.13
CA THR A 159 -23.52 -5.86 8.89
C THR A 159 -23.92 -7.07 8.05
N PHE A 160 -23.06 -7.51 7.13
CA PHE A 160 -23.30 -8.66 6.27
C PHE A 160 -22.98 -10.00 6.93
N ILE A 161 -21.91 -10.09 7.71
CA ILE A 161 -21.49 -11.33 8.40
C ILE A 161 -22.32 -11.57 9.67
N GLY A 162 -22.84 -10.51 10.29
CA GLY A 162 -23.73 -10.59 11.45
C GLY A 162 -25.17 -11.01 11.14
N LYS A 163 -25.55 -11.09 9.85
CA LYS A 163 -26.84 -11.60 9.38
C LYS A 163 -26.71 -13.06 8.93
#